data_AF-A0A117KNF9-F1
#
_entry.id   AF-A0A117KNF9-F1
#
_cell.length_a   1.000
_cell.length_b   1.000
_cell.length_c   1.000
_cell.angle_alpha   90.00
_cell.angle_beta   90.00
_cell.angle_gamma   90.00
#
_symmetry.space_group_name_H-M   'P 1'
#
loop_
_entity.id
_entity.type
_entity.pdbx_description
1 polymer ?
#
loop_
_entity_poly.entity_id
_entity_poly.type
_entity_poly.pdbx_seq_one_letter_code
_entity_poly.pdbx_strand_id
1 'polypeptide(L)'
;MQERIGGFELEFCRGVEGKCPQALVLDGPNLLARIKNIARTSSWGQEKDLKKHHLFKIGFSACPNACARSQIKDVGFIGRAEIKVQVDRCVKCGLCLQACKEQAILLEPGLELTSNCLGCGECALACEQEALSRGEIQVRVLLGGRLGRHARLAKEVDRLSLEKMVSFLAFVLKLLERSAVKQGKELFTIYSPQEIRDGFSKQGNNSL
;
A
#
# COMPACT_ATOMS: atom_id res chain seq x y z
N MET A 1 2.81 -14.92 -2.51
CA MET A 1 3.44 -15.71 -1.43
C MET A 1 2.80 -15.34 -0.10
N GLN A 2 2.54 -16.30 0.78
CA GLN A 2 2.05 -16.05 2.14
C GLN A 2 3.03 -16.66 3.13
N GLU A 3 3.41 -15.89 4.16
CA GLU A 3 4.37 -16.31 5.18
C GLU A 3 3.84 -15.94 6.56
N ARG A 4 4.07 -16.81 7.53
CA ARG A 4 3.73 -16.57 8.94
C ARG A 4 5.00 -16.32 9.73
N ILE A 5 5.03 -15.21 10.48
CA ILE A 5 6.12 -14.85 11.39
C ILE A 5 5.48 -14.47 12.71
N GLY A 6 5.62 -15.30 13.76
CA GLY A 6 4.92 -15.09 15.03
C GLY A 6 3.40 -14.96 14.84
N GLY A 7 2.85 -13.86 15.35
CA GLY A 7 1.43 -13.48 15.21
C GLY A 7 1.08 -12.82 13.88
N PHE A 8 2.03 -12.63 12.98
CA PHE A 8 1.82 -11.92 11.72
C PHE A 8 1.59 -12.89 10.56
N GLU A 9 0.59 -12.60 9.74
CA GLU A 9 0.38 -13.22 8.43
C GLU A 9 0.76 -12.19 7.35
N LEU A 10 1.90 -12.39 6.72
CA LEU A 10 2.39 -11.52 5.65
C LEU A 10 2.01 -12.12 4.29
N GLU A 11 1.35 -11.35 3.44
CA GLU A 11 1.00 -11.74 2.08
C GLU A 11 1.63 -10.78 1.06
N PHE A 12 2.41 -11.33 0.14
CA PHE A 12 3.11 -10.59 -0.91
C PHE A 12 2.57 -11.00 -2.28
N CYS A 13 2.28 -10.03 -3.15
CA CYS A 13 1.99 -10.34 -4.55
C CYS A 13 3.27 -10.69 -5.32
N ARG A 14 3.13 -11.35 -6.47
CA ARG A 14 4.27 -11.71 -7.35
C ARG A 14 5.10 -10.51 -7.79
N GLY A 15 4.50 -9.32 -7.85
CA GLY A 15 5.19 -8.09 -8.21
C GLY A 15 6.21 -7.64 -7.18
N VAL A 16 5.96 -7.88 -5.89
CA VAL A 16 6.94 -7.58 -4.81
C VAL A 16 8.17 -8.49 -4.94
N GLU A 17 8.00 -9.69 -5.50
CA GLU A 17 9.09 -10.62 -5.79
C GLU A 17 9.78 -10.35 -7.14
N GLY A 18 9.39 -9.30 -7.89
CA GLY A 18 9.92 -9.00 -9.23
C GLY A 18 9.45 -9.94 -10.35
N LYS A 19 8.37 -10.72 -10.13
CA LYS A 19 7.89 -11.77 -11.04
C LYS A 19 6.59 -11.40 -11.76
N CYS A 20 6.28 -10.11 -11.93
CA CYS A 20 5.04 -9.66 -12.55
C CYS A 20 5.26 -8.44 -13.45
N PRO A 21 4.82 -8.47 -14.72
CA PRO A 21 4.98 -7.34 -15.64
C PRO A 21 4.15 -6.11 -15.27
N GLN A 22 3.12 -6.29 -14.42
CA GLN A 22 2.25 -5.22 -13.95
C GLN A 22 2.81 -4.53 -12.70
N ALA A 23 3.91 -5.01 -12.14
CA ALA A 23 4.49 -4.45 -10.94
C ALA A 23 5.04 -3.05 -11.23
N LEU A 24 4.69 -2.10 -10.38
CA LEU A 24 5.51 -0.91 -10.22
C LEU A 24 6.73 -1.33 -9.42
N VAL A 25 7.91 -0.84 -9.80
CA VAL A 25 9.17 -1.24 -9.18
C VAL A 25 9.12 -0.87 -7.70
N LEU A 26 8.88 -1.87 -6.85
CA LEU A 26 9.13 -1.83 -5.41
C LEU A 26 10.42 -2.63 -5.23
N ASP A 27 11.43 -2.06 -4.60
CA ASP A 27 12.76 -2.66 -4.40
C ASP A 27 12.68 -4.05 -3.74
N GLY A 28 12.49 -5.10 -4.54
CA GLY A 28 11.84 -6.35 -4.11
C GLY A 28 12.57 -7.11 -3.00
N PRO A 29 13.81 -7.59 -3.22
CA PRO A 29 14.54 -8.37 -2.21
C PRO A 29 14.89 -7.57 -0.95
N ASN A 30 15.33 -6.32 -1.09
CA ASN A 30 15.75 -5.48 0.03
C ASN A 30 14.55 -5.09 0.91
N LEU A 31 13.45 -4.67 0.29
CA LEU A 31 12.24 -4.30 1.00
C LEU A 31 11.63 -5.50 1.73
N LEU A 32 11.61 -6.66 1.08
CA LEU A 32 11.10 -7.89 1.66
C LEU A 32 11.90 -8.30 2.91
N ALA A 33 13.23 -8.23 2.85
CA ALA A 33 14.09 -8.53 3.99
C ALA A 33 13.80 -7.59 5.18
N ARG A 34 13.66 -6.28 4.92
CA ARG A 34 13.34 -5.27 5.95
C ARG A 34 11.97 -5.51 6.60
N ILE A 35 10.93 -5.78 5.80
CA ILE A 35 9.58 -6.09 6.29
C ILE A 35 9.59 -7.34 7.18
N LYS A 36 10.24 -8.42 6.70
CA LYS A 36 10.33 -9.66 7.48
C LYS A 36 11.11 -9.45 8.77
N ASN A 37 12.17 -8.65 8.75
CA ASN A 37 12.94 -8.32 9.94
C ASN A 37 12.09 -7.59 10.98
N ILE A 38 11.32 -6.57 10.58
CA ILE A 38 10.41 -5.83 11.48
C ILE A 38 9.42 -6.78 12.17
N ALA A 39 8.82 -7.71 11.41
CA ALA A 39 7.91 -8.70 11.97
C ALA A 39 8.61 -9.68 12.92
N ARG A 40 9.83 -10.14 12.60
CA ARG A 40 10.62 -11.05 13.46
C ARG A 40 11.05 -10.41 14.78
N THR A 41 11.38 -9.12 14.75
CA THR A 41 11.82 -8.38 15.95
C THR A 41 10.66 -7.97 16.85
N SER A 42 9.41 -8.13 16.40
CA SER A 42 8.25 -7.74 17.18
C SER A 42 7.99 -8.73 18.32
N SER A 43 7.66 -8.18 19.49
CA SER A 43 7.31 -8.95 20.69
C SER A 43 5.85 -9.39 20.73
N TRP A 44 5.00 -8.87 19.84
CA TRP A 44 3.59 -9.22 19.80
C TRP A 44 3.36 -10.57 19.10
N GLY A 45 2.45 -11.39 19.63
CA GLY A 45 2.02 -12.63 18.98
C GLY A 45 3.03 -13.78 19.09
N GLN A 46 3.72 -13.91 20.24
CA GLN A 46 4.69 -14.98 20.51
C GLN A 46 4.06 -16.23 21.15
N GLU A 47 2.74 -16.26 21.34
CA GLU A 47 2.03 -17.36 21.96
C GLU A 47 1.99 -18.61 21.06
N LYS A 48 2.12 -19.79 21.69
CA LYS A 48 2.19 -21.08 20.97
C LYS A 48 0.88 -21.48 20.28
N ASP A 49 -0.28 -21.03 20.76
CA ASP A 49 -1.61 -21.44 20.26
C ASP A 49 -2.37 -20.32 19.53
N LEU A 50 -1.67 -19.56 18.67
CA LEU A 50 -2.31 -18.53 17.85
C LEU A 50 -3.06 -19.14 16.65
N LYS A 51 -4.39 -19.00 16.68
CA LYS A 51 -5.31 -19.38 15.60
C LYS A 51 -5.38 -18.29 14.52
N LYS A 52 -5.85 -18.64 13.32
CA LYS A 52 -5.95 -17.73 12.15
C LYS A 52 -6.72 -16.42 12.39
N HIS A 53 -7.67 -16.40 13.32
CA HIS A 53 -8.46 -15.21 13.65
C HIS A 53 -7.83 -14.32 14.73
N HIS A 54 -6.71 -14.77 15.34
CA HIS A 54 -5.87 -13.96 16.22
C HIS A 54 -4.81 -13.19 15.42
N LEU A 55 -4.34 -13.76 14.31
CA LEU A 55 -3.24 -13.23 13.52
C LEU A 55 -3.53 -11.82 12.99
N PHE A 56 -2.50 -10.97 13.02
CA PHE A 56 -2.51 -9.66 12.38
C PHE A 56 -2.04 -9.80 10.93
N LYS A 57 -2.92 -9.45 9.98
CA LYS A 57 -2.74 -9.76 8.56
C LYS A 57 -2.25 -8.53 7.81
N ILE A 58 -1.17 -8.69 7.04
CA ILE A 58 -0.50 -7.60 6.33
C ILE A 58 -0.37 -7.97 4.86
N GLY A 59 -0.88 -7.12 3.96
CA GLY A 59 -0.83 -7.33 2.51
C GLY A 59 0.09 -6.34 1.81
N PHE A 60 0.95 -6.82 0.92
CA PHE A 60 1.86 -6.02 0.11
C PHE A 60 1.61 -6.29 -1.37
N SER A 61 1.12 -5.28 -2.08
CA SER A 61 0.86 -5.34 -3.51
C SER A 61 1.67 -4.30 -4.25
N ALA A 62 2.35 -4.70 -5.33
CA ALA A 62 3.22 -3.82 -6.12
C ALA A 62 2.51 -2.94 -7.16
N CYS A 63 1.19 -3.06 -7.30
CA CYS A 63 0.41 -2.22 -8.21
C CYS A 63 -1.07 -2.21 -7.80
N PRO A 64 -1.89 -1.34 -8.42
CA PRO A 64 -3.31 -1.19 -8.07
C PRO A 64 -4.17 -2.45 -8.20
N ASN A 65 -3.74 -3.46 -8.96
CA ASN A 65 -4.43 -4.76 -9.04
C ASN A 65 -4.51 -5.48 -7.69
N ALA A 66 -3.68 -5.09 -6.72
CA ALA A 66 -3.80 -5.48 -5.32
C ALA A 66 -3.90 -7.00 -5.06
N CYS A 67 -3.13 -7.82 -5.79
CA CYS A 67 -3.28 -9.29 -5.73
C CYS A 67 -2.99 -9.92 -4.35
N ALA A 68 -2.32 -9.21 -3.42
CA ALA A 68 -2.19 -9.64 -2.02
C ALA A 68 -3.45 -9.37 -1.18
N ARG A 69 -4.53 -8.91 -1.82
CA ARG A 69 -5.83 -8.60 -1.24
C ARG A 69 -5.71 -7.57 -0.11
N SER A 70 -4.86 -6.56 -0.31
CA SER A 70 -4.48 -5.55 0.68
C SER A 70 -5.71 -4.84 1.31
N GLN A 71 -6.82 -4.72 0.58
CA GLN A 71 -8.06 -4.06 1.04
C GLN A 71 -8.80 -4.83 2.14
N ILE A 72 -8.52 -6.12 2.35
CA ILE A 72 -9.20 -6.96 3.36
C ILE A 72 -8.25 -7.41 4.48
N LYS A 73 -7.11 -6.74 4.61
CA LYS A 73 -6.05 -7.00 5.60
C LYS A 73 -6.09 -5.94 6.70
N ASP A 74 -5.57 -6.29 7.88
CA ASP A 74 -5.43 -5.35 8.99
C ASP A 74 -4.56 -4.16 8.58
N VAL A 75 -3.47 -4.42 7.85
CA VAL A 75 -2.68 -3.40 7.17
C VAL A 75 -2.49 -3.81 5.70
N GLY A 76 -2.76 -2.88 4.79
CA GLY A 76 -2.59 -3.09 3.36
C GLY A 76 -1.69 -2.03 2.75
N PHE A 77 -0.78 -2.46 1.89
CA PHE A 77 0.04 -1.59 1.04
C PHE A 77 -0.24 -1.91 -0.42
N ILE A 78 -0.46 -0.85 -1.21
CA ILE A 78 -0.72 -0.95 -2.66
C ILE A 78 0.17 0.06 -3.38
N GLY A 79 1.13 -0.43 -4.16
CA GLY A 79 2.03 0.37 -4.97
C GLY A 79 1.29 1.21 -6.00
N ARG A 80 1.76 2.44 -6.19
CA ARG A 80 1.31 3.40 -7.19
C ARG A 80 2.47 4.26 -7.66
N ALA A 81 2.43 4.70 -8.90
CA ALA A 81 3.29 5.77 -9.38
C ALA A 81 2.57 7.11 -9.23
N GLU A 82 3.32 8.14 -8.88
CA GLU A 82 2.93 9.49 -9.27
C GLU A 82 2.87 9.56 -10.80
N ILE A 83 1.81 10.15 -11.35
CA ILE A 83 1.72 10.40 -12.79
C ILE A 83 1.97 11.88 -13.01
N LYS A 84 3.08 12.20 -13.67
CA LYS A 84 3.46 13.56 -14.03
C LYS A 84 2.79 13.93 -15.34
N VAL A 85 2.30 15.16 -15.44
CA VAL A 85 1.56 15.68 -16.59
C VAL A 85 2.32 16.88 -17.18
N GLN A 86 2.68 16.78 -18.47
CA GLN A 86 3.30 17.84 -19.27
C GLN A 86 2.33 18.20 -20.41
N VAL A 87 1.43 19.15 -20.14
CA VAL A 87 0.31 19.49 -21.04
C VAL A 87 0.81 19.99 -22.40
N ASP A 88 1.91 20.74 -22.41
CA ASP A 88 2.57 21.32 -23.57
C ASP A 88 3.08 20.28 -24.58
N ARG A 89 3.38 19.06 -24.12
CA ARG A 89 3.81 17.95 -24.98
C ARG A 89 2.64 17.15 -25.58
N CYS A 90 1.41 17.40 -25.13
CA CYS A 90 0.28 16.59 -25.53
C CYS A 90 -0.21 16.94 -26.94
N VAL A 91 -0.16 15.98 -27.86
CA VAL A 91 -0.71 16.10 -29.23
C VAL A 91 -2.14 15.56 -29.37
N LYS A 92 -2.82 15.28 -28.24
CA LYS A 92 -4.20 14.74 -28.18
C LYS A 92 -4.44 13.47 -29.02
N CYS A 93 -3.46 12.57 -29.15
CA CYS A 93 -3.59 11.34 -29.94
C CYS A 93 -4.57 10.29 -29.36
N GLY A 94 -4.96 10.40 -28.08
CA GLY A 94 -5.96 9.53 -27.45
C GLY A 94 -5.47 8.15 -26.99
N LEU A 95 -4.22 7.75 -27.27
CA LEU A 95 -3.68 6.44 -26.85
C LEU A 95 -3.75 6.21 -25.33
N CYS A 96 -3.51 7.27 -24.54
CA CYS A 96 -3.59 7.20 -23.09
C CYS A 96 -5.02 6.92 -22.58
N LEU A 97 -6.06 7.40 -23.28
CA LEU A 97 -7.46 7.11 -22.96
C LEU A 97 -7.75 5.61 -23.10
N GLN A 98 -7.26 5.00 -24.18
CA GLN A 98 -7.42 3.56 -24.43
C GLN A 98 -6.67 2.71 -23.40
N ALA A 99 -5.48 3.15 -22.98
CA ALA A 99 -4.69 2.45 -21.96
C ALA A 99 -5.28 2.58 -20.55
N CYS A 100 -6.09 3.59 -20.27
CA CYS A 100 -6.57 3.86 -18.91
C CYS A 100 -7.84 3.06 -18.57
N LYS A 101 -7.67 1.96 -17.84
CA LYS A 101 -8.78 1.13 -17.31
C LYS A 101 -9.72 1.87 -16.35
N GLU A 102 -9.22 2.93 -15.72
CA GLU A 102 -9.97 3.73 -14.73
C GLU A 102 -10.68 4.93 -15.35
N GLN A 103 -10.56 5.13 -16.67
CA GLN A 103 -11.12 6.30 -17.39
C GLN A 103 -10.72 7.63 -16.73
N ALA A 104 -9.47 7.72 -16.27
CA ALA A 104 -9.00 8.79 -15.40
C ALA A 104 -8.29 9.93 -16.16
N ILE A 105 -8.42 10.00 -17.48
CA ILE A 105 -7.72 10.97 -18.32
C ILE A 105 -8.76 11.78 -19.10
N LEU A 106 -8.59 13.09 -19.09
CA LEU A 106 -9.34 14.03 -19.92
C LEU A 106 -8.38 14.69 -20.91
N LEU A 107 -8.86 14.99 -22.12
CA LEU A 107 -8.09 15.72 -23.15
C LEU A 107 -8.72 17.08 -23.53
N GLU A 108 -9.93 17.35 -23.02
CA GLU A 108 -10.65 18.59 -23.26
C GLU A 108 -11.05 19.22 -21.91
N PRO A 109 -10.76 20.51 -21.66
CA PRO A 109 -10.10 21.46 -22.57
C PRO A 109 -8.58 21.23 -22.75
N GLY A 110 -7.97 20.37 -21.92
CA GLY A 110 -6.56 20.02 -21.98
C GLY A 110 -6.29 18.67 -21.30
N LEU A 111 -5.03 18.23 -21.33
CA LEU A 111 -4.62 16.97 -20.68
C LEU A 111 -4.72 17.10 -19.15
N GLU A 112 -5.60 16.31 -18.54
CA GLU A 112 -5.82 16.31 -17.09
C GLU A 112 -6.00 14.88 -16.55
N LEU A 113 -5.61 14.65 -15.29
CA LEU A 113 -5.87 13.42 -14.55
C LEU A 113 -6.98 13.63 -13.52
N THR A 114 -7.97 12.75 -13.52
CA THR A 114 -9.07 12.81 -12.54
C THR A 114 -8.71 12.07 -11.25
N SER A 115 -9.56 12.24 -10.22
CA SER A 115 -9.46 11.52 -8.95
C SER A 115 -9.58 9.99 -9.07
N ASN A 116 -10.05 9.47 -10.19
CA ASN A 116 -10.16 8.03 -10.44
C ASN A 116 -8.80 7.37 -10.68
N CYS A 117 -7.75 8.16 -10.94
CA CYS A 117 -6.43 7.61 -11.25
C CYS A 117 -5.85 6.82 -10.07
N LEU A 118 -5.66 5.51 -10.28
CA LEU A 118 -5.02 4.64 -9.29
C LEU A 118 -3.49 4.69 -9.35
N GLY A 119 -2.91 5.37 -10.35
CA GLY A 119 -1.46 5.46 -10.53
C GLY A 119 -0.82 4.15 -11.01
N CYS A 120 -1.50 3.35 -11.84
CA CYS A 120 -0.91 2.14 -12.44
C CYS A 120 0.17 2.44 -13.49
N GLY A 121 0.14 3.65 -14.06
CA GLY A 121 1.13 4.13 -15.02
C GLY A 121 1.08 3.45 -16.39
N GLU A 122 -0.01 2.79 -16.77
CA GLU A 122 -0.20 2.25 -18.13
C GLU A 122 -0.30 3.38 -19.17
N CYS A 123 -1.00 4.47 -18.84
CA CYS A 123 -1.09 5.66 -19.69
C CYS A 123 0.27 6.33 -19.96
N ALA A 124 1.17 6.32 -18.97
CA ALA A 124 2.51 6.85 -19.11
C ALA A 124 3.36 5.98 -20.07
N LEU A 125 3.20 4.65 -20.04
CA LEU A 125 3.87 3.76 -20.99
C LEU A 125 3.35 3.93 -22.42
N ALA A 126 2.06 4.24 -22.58
CA ALA A 126 1.45 4.47 -23.88
C ALA A 126 1.75 5.87 -24.47
N CYS A 127 2.33 6.79 -23.69
CA CYS A 127 2.51 8.17 -24.11
C CYS A 127 3.89 8.39 -24.75
N GLU A 128 3.97 8.24 -26.07
CA GLU A 128 5.21 8.44 -26.85
C GLU A 128 5.76 9.87 -26.76
N GLN A 129 4.90 10.86 -26.52
CA GLN A 129 5.28 12.27 -26.37
C GLN A 129 5.77 12.62 -24.97
N GLU A 130 5.73 11.66 -24.03
CA GLU A 130 6.06 11.88 -22.61
C GLU A 130 5.23 13.00 -21.93
N ALA A 131 4.05 13.31 -22.49
CA ALA A 131 3.07 14.19 -21.87
C ALA A 131 2.51 13.59 -20.57
N LEU A 132 2.56 12.26 -20.44
CA LEU A 132 2.34 11.51 -19.21
C LEU A 132 3.59 10.68 -18.91
N SER A 133 4.12 10.78 -17.70
CA SER A 133 5.28 9.98 -17.27
C SER A 133 5.12 9.49 -15.84
N ARG A 134 5.86 8.42 -15.49
CA ARG A 134 5.90 7.91 -14.11
C ARG A 134 6.89 8.74 -13.30
N GLY A 135 6.41 9.34 -12.22
CA GLY A 135 7.21 9.99 -11.19
C GLY A 135 7.66 9.00 -10.12
N GLU A 136 7.73 9.48 -8.88
CA GLU A 136 8.14 8.65 -7.74
C GLU A 136 7.16 7.50 -7.50
N ILE A 137 7.71 6.36 -7.06
CA ILE A 137 6.90 5.23 -6.61
C ILE A 137 6.53 5.43 -5.15
N GLN A 138 5.24 5.33 -4.88
CA GLN A 138 4.63 5.46 -3.57
C GLN A 138 3.75 4.25 -3.29
N VAL A 139 3.24 4.17 -2.07
CA VAL A 139 2.24 3.18 -1.67
C VAL A 139 1.04 3.87 -1.06
N ARG A 140 -0.15 3.38 -1.40
CA ARG A 140 -1.37 3.63 -0.63
C ARG A 140 -1.31 2.79 0.63
N VAL A 141 -1.58 3.40 1.76
CA VAL A 141 -1.63 2.74 3.06
C VAL A 141 -3.09 2.55 3.45
N LEU A 142 -3.49 1.31 3.72
CA LEU A 142 -4.84 0.95 4.10
C LEU A 142 -4.85 0.28 5.47
N LEU A 143 -5.84 0.59 6.31
CA LEU A 143 -5.95 0.06 7.66
C LEU A 143 -7.33 -0.51 7.98
N GLY A 144 -7.35 -1.59 8.76
CA GLY A 144 -8.52 -2.10 9.44
C GLY A 144 -9.42 -3.03 8.62
N GLY A 145 -8.97 -3.50 7.46
CA GLY A 145 -9.73 -4.43 6.62
C GLY A 145 -9.82 -5.83 7.24
N ARG A 146 -10.94 -6.51 7.02
CA ARG A 146 -11.15 -7.89 7.48
C ARG A 146 -12.32 -8.56 6.78
N LEU A 147 -12.23 -9.89 6.71
CA LEU A 147 -13.35 -10.76 6.39
C LEU A 147 -13.84 -11.50 7.65
N GLY A 148 -14.97 -12.20 7.54
CA GLY A 148 -15.60 -12.95 8.62
C GLY A 148 -16.99 -12.41 8.95
N ARG A 149 -17.46 -12.65 10.18
CA ARG A 149 -18.85 -12.33 10.60
C ARG A 149 -19.25 -10.87 10.38
N HIS A 150 -18.29 -9.95 10.49
CA HIS A 150 -18.48 -8.53 10.17
C HIS A 150 -17.37 -8.10 9.23
N ALA A 151 -17.59 -8.34 7.93
CA ALA A 151 -16.66 -7.96 6.88
C ALA A 151 -16.62 -6.44 6.72
N ARG A 152 -15.42 -5.90 6.49
CA ARG A 152 -15.21 -4.48 6.16
C ARG A 152 -13.94 -4.32 5.34
N LEU A 153 -13.96 -3.40 4.39
CA LEU A 153 -12.76 -3.00 3.67
C LEU A 153 -11.90 -2.08 4.54
N ALA A 154 -10.60 -2.13 4.31
CA ALA A 154 -9.62 -1.24 4.91
C ALA A 154 -9.82 0.20 4.39
N LYS A 155 -9.63 1.18 5.28
CA LYS A 155 -9.68 2.60 4.93
C LYS A 155 -8.30 3.05 4.44
N GLU A 156 -8.23 3.72 3.29
CA GLU A 156 -7.01 4.43 2.87
C GLU A 156 -6.77 5.61 3.81
N VAL A 157 -5.55 5.71 4.35
CA VAL A 157 -5.19 6.74 5.32
C VAL A 157 -4.06 7.64 4.85
N ASP A 158 -3.19 7.17 3.97
CA ASP A 158 -2.06 7.95 3.50
C ASP A 158 -1.47 7.42 2.18
N ARG A 159 -0.59 8.22 1.57
CA ARG A 159 0.26 7.86 0.44
C ARG A 159 1.70 8.15 0.80
N LEU A 160 2.51 7.10 0.94
CA LEU A 160 3.86 7.20 1.48
C LEU A 160 4.91 6.77 0.44
N SER A 161 6.12 7.32 0.55
CA SER A 161 7.29 6.73 -0.10
C SER A 161 7.59 5.33 0.46
N LEU A 162 8.42 4.55 -0.23
CA LEU A 162 8.79 3.21 0.23
C LEU A 162 9.48 3.22 1.60
N GLU A 163 10.36 4.18 1.84
CA GLU A 163 11.03 4.35 3.14
C GLU A 163 10.03 4.67 4.26
N LYS A 164 9.11 5.62 4.00
CA LYS A 164 8.07 5.95 4.98
C LYS A 164 7.11 4.78 5.22
N MET A 165 6.85 3.93 4.21
CA MET A 165 6.06 2.71 4.39
C MET A 165 6.70 1.76 5.41
N VAL A 166 8.01 1.53 5.31
CA VAL A 166 8.73 0.64 6.24
C VAL A 166 8.66 1.19 7.67
N SER A 167 8.89 2.49 7.84
CA SER A 167 8.77 3.16 9.14
C SER A 167 7.33 3.13 9.67
N PHE A 168 6.34 3.29 8.81
CA PHE A 168 4.92 3.21 9.17
C PHE A 168 4.55 1.82 9.66
N LEU A 169 5.01 0.76 8.98
CA LEU A 169 4.78 -0.61 9.43
C LEU A 169 5.38 -0.84 10.82
N ALA A 170 6.64 -0.42 11.04
CA ALA A 170 7.28 -0.52 12.34
C ALA A 170 6.52 0.24 13.44
N PHE A 171 5.98 1.42 13.12
CA PHE A 171 5.13 2.20 14.02
C PHE A 171 3.85 1.44 14.41
N VAL A 172 3.14 0.87 13.43
CA VAL A 172 1.91 0.10 13.69
C VAL A 172 2.20 -1.14 14.55
N LEU A 173 3.30 -1.86 14.31
CA LEU A 173 3.65 -3.02 15.13
C LEU A 173 3.98 -2.61 16.57
N LYS A 174 4.66 -1.48 16.78
CA LYS A 174 4.89 -0.92 18.12
C LYS A 174 3.59 -0.54 18.83
N LEU A 175 2.57 -0.04 18.10
CA LEU A 175 1.25 0.20 18.68
C LEU A 175 0.59 -1.10 19.12
N LEU A 176 0.67 -2.17 18.32
CA LEU A 176 0.15 -3.50 18.72
C LEU A 176 0.77 -3.99 20.02
N GLU A 177 2.09 -3.91 20.13
CA GLU A 177 2.84 -4.31 21.34
C GLU A 177 2.39 -3.54 22.58
N ARG A 178 2.26 -2.21 22.46
CA ARG A 178 1.87 -1.33 23.57
C ARG A 178 0.42 -1.47 23.98
N SER A 179 -0.45 -1.88 23.05
CA SER A 179 -1.89 -1.99 23.30
C SER A 179 -2.27 -3.26 24.07
N ALA A 180 -1.34 -4.21 24.22
CA ALA A 180 -1.57 -5.51 24.88
C ALA A 180 -2.82 -6.26 24.37
N VAL A 181 -3.16 -6.06 23.08
CA VAL A 181 -4.33 -6.71 22.46
C VAL A 181 -4.09 -8.19 22.24
N LYS A 182 -5.13 -9.01 22.47
CA LYS A 182 -5.05 -10.47 22.28
C LYS A 182 -5.26 -10.88 20.82
N GLN A 183 -5.99 -10.07 20.07
CA GLN A 183 -6.24 -10.28 18.65
C GLN A 183 -5.85 -9.02 17.88
N GLY A 184 -5.13 -9.19 16.77
CA GLY A 184 -4.63 -8.05 16.01
C GLY A 184 -5.71 -7.03 15.60
N LYS A 185 -6.92 -7.51 15.29
CA LYS A 185 -8.07 -6.67 14.90
C LYS A 185 -8.55 -5.71 16.00
N GLU A 186 -8.26 -6.00 17.27
CA GLU A 186 -8.64 -5.18 18.43
C GLU A 186 -7.83 -3.87 18.45
N LEU A 187 -6.71 -3.78 17.73
CA LEU A 187 -6.02 -2.50 17.54
C LEU A 187 -6.98 -1.42 17.03
N PHE A 188 -7.86 -1.79 16.10
CA PHE A 188 -8.82 -0.88 15.47
C PHE A 188 -10.08 -0.64 16.31
N THR A 189 -10.17 -1.18 17.52
CA THR A 189 -11.16 -0.78 18.52
C THR A 189 -10.59 0.24 19.50
N ILE A 190 -9.25 0.33 19.58
CA ILE A 190 -8.53 1.28 20.44
C ILE A 190 -8.18 2.54 19.64
N TYR A 191 -7.69 2.37 18.41
CA TYR A 191 -7.32 3.46 17.51
C TYR A 191 -8.10 3.36 16.21
N SER A 192 -8.75 4.46 15.84
CA SER A 192 -9.26 4.61 14.48
C SER A 192 -8.10 4.64 13.47
N PRO A 193 -8.35 4.26 12.20
CA PRO A 193 -7.36 4.39 11.14
C PRO A 193 -6.74 5.80 11.03
N GLN A 194 -7.54 6.84 11.30
CA GLN A 194 -7.08 8.22 11.22
C GLN A 194 -6.12 8.58 12.37
N GLU A 195 -6.43 8.14 13.59
CA GLU A 195 -5.55 8.37 14.75
C GLU A 195 -4.18 7.70 14.59
N ILE A 196 -4.15 6.49 14.01
CA ILE A 196 -2.88 5.82 13.69
C ILE A 196 -2.07 6.67 12.70
N ARG A 197 -2.70 7.18 11.65
CA ARG A 197 -2.03 8.03 10.67
C ARG A 197 -1.52 9.32 11.29
N ASP A 198 -2.36 10.02 12.05
CA ASP A 198 -1.98 11.30 12.65
C ASP A 198 -0.89 11.12 13.71
N GLY A 199 -0.91 10.00 14.45
CA GLY A 199 0.18 9.60 15.35
C GLY A 199 1.51 9.40 14.63
N PHE A 200 1.49 8.74 13.47
CA PHE A 200 2.70 8.58 12.65
C PHE A 200 3.23 9.91 12.12
N SER A 201 2.35 10.81 11.63
CA SER A 201 2.75 12.13 11.13
C SER A 201 3.42 12.97 12.22
N LYS A 202 2.94 12.92 13.47
CA LYS A 202 3.54 13.66 14.60
C LYS A 202 4.94 13.16 14.96
N GLN A 203 5.20 11.86 14.81
CA GLN A 203 6.52 11.29 15.10
C GLN A 203 7.59 11.80 14.13
N GLY A 204 7.22 12.06 12.87
CA GLY A 204 8.13 12.62 11.86
C GLY A 204 8.53 14.09 12.09
N ASN A 205 7.68 14.88 12.75
CA ASN A 205 7.95 16.30 13.01
C ASN A 205 8.80 16.56 14.26
N ASN A 206 8.99 15.57 15.13
CA ASN A 206 9.87 15.65 16.31
C ASN A 206 11.33 15.25 16.01
N SER A 207 11.72 15.19 14.74
CA SER A 207 13.06 14.77 14.29
C SER A 207 13.74 15.80 13.38
N LEU A 208 13.33 17.08 13.44
CA LEU A 208 13.93 18.21 12.73
C LEU A 208 14.46 19.23 13.73
#